data_AF-A0AAJ2AXP9-F1
#
_entry.id   AF-A0AAJ2AXP9-F1
#
_cell.length_a   1.000
_cell.length_b   1.000
_cell.length_c   1.000
_cell.angle_alpha   90.00
_cell.angle_beta   90.00
_cell.angle_gamma   90.00
#
_symmetry.space_group_name_H-M   'P 1'
#
loop_
_entity.id
_entity.type
_entity.pdbx_description
1 polymer ?
#
loop_
_entity_poly.entity_id
_entity_poly.type
_entity_poly.pdbx_seq_one_letter_code
_entity_poly.pdbx_strand_id
1 'polypeptide(L)'
;AMQVDDGACKRIYFYQNDPNGAPVRLSSADGDIVWETHYSVAGGIDWVETRKVEQAIRLQGQYYDAESNLHYNRYRYFDPYTGHFISQDPIGLLGGLNVFEFGPNTFGWIDPLGLKKKKKCASPRWKSRRRFSAGDSGLKGSRAPTFQSVASRVS
;
A
#
# COMPACT_ATOMS: atom_id res chain seq x y z
N ALA A 1 6.56 -8.62 -3.03
CA ALA A 1 6.66 -9.47 -4.22
C ALA A 1 5.61 -10.57 -4.11
N MET A 2 4.90 -10.90 -5.19
CA MET A 2 4.02 -12.07 -5.21
C MET A 2 4.88 -13.30 -5.49
N GLN A 3 4.63 -14.38 -4.76
CA GLN A 3 5.26 -15.67 -4.97
C GLN A 3 4.21 -16.64 -5.49
N VAL A 4 4.49 -17.30 -6.61
CA VAL A 4 3.67 -18.39 -7.15
C VAL A 4 4.51 -19.66 -7.14
N ASP A 5 4.02 -20.70 -6.47
CA ASP A 5 4.70 -22.00 -6.35
C ASP A 5 4.02 -23.02 -7.27
N ASP A 6 4.51 -23.15 -8.51
CA ASP A 6 3.97 -24.07 -9.52
C ASP A 6 4.53 -25.52 -9.38
N GLY A 7 4.94 -25.92 -8.16
CA GLY A 7 5.46 -27.27 -7.87
C GLY A 7 6.85 -27.61 -8.43
N ALA A 8 7.44 -26.79 -9.33
CA ALA A 8 8.78 -27.03 -9.87
C ALA A 8 9.74 -25.82 -9.82
N CYS A 9 9.23 -24.59 -9.66
CA CYS A 9 10.07 -23.41 -9.43
C CYS A 9 9.25 -22.26 -8.84
N LYS A 10 9.81 -21.58 -7.85
CA LYS A 10 9.21 -20.42 -7.19
C LYS A 10 9.33 -19.19 -8.09
N ARG A 11 8.21 -18.68 -8.58
CA ARG A 11 8.17 -17.44 -9.38
C ARG A 11 7.97 -16.23 -8.50
N ILE A 12 8.82 -15.22 -8.66
CA ILE A 12 8.80 -13.97 -7.88
C ILE A 12 8.45 -12.83 -8.83
N TYR A 13 7.40 -12.08 -8.47
CA TYR A 13 6.98 -10.89 -9.20
C TYR A 13 7.11 -9.64 -8.34
N PHE A 14 7.61 -8.55 -8.95
CA PHE A 14 7.78 -7.26 -8.30
C PHE A 14 6.66 -6.31 -8.72
N TYR A 15 6.01 -5.68 -7.74
CA TYR A 15 4.96 -4.70 -7.97
C TYR A 15 5.55 -3.30 -8.10
N GLN A 16 5.18 -2.61 -9.16
CA GLN A 16 5.31 -1.16 -9.27
C GLN A 16 3.92 -0.57 -9.06
N ASN A 17 3.82 0.31 -8.05
CA ASN A 17 2.56 0.91 -7.63
C ASN A 17 2.59 2.42 -7.89
N ASP A 18 1.44 2.97 -8.25
CA ASP A 18 1.20 4.41 -8.32
C ASP A 18 1.14 5.03 -6.90
N PRO A 19 1.32 6.36 -6.69
CA PRO A 19 1.28 6.98 -5.36
C PRO A 19 -0.06 6.79 -4.62
N ASN A 20 -1.14 6.53 -5.35
CA ASN A 20 -2.42 6.20 -4.76
C ASN A 20 -2.46 4.78 -4.13
N GLY A 21 -1.46 3.94 -4.46
CA GLY A 21 -1.29 2.56 -3.99
C GLY A 21 -1.79 1.49 -4.96
N ALA A 22 -2.29 1.85 -6.15
CA ALA A 22 -2.73 0.91 -7.17
C ALA A 22 -1.52 0.26 -7.87
N PRO A 23 -1.49 -1.08 -8.04
CA PRO A 23 -0.43 -1.74 -8.80
C PRO A 23 -0.61 -1.47 -10.28
N VAL A 24 0.36 -0.80 -10.91
CA VAL A 24 0.33 -0.41 -12.34
C VAL A 24 1.12 -1.36 -13.22
N ARG A 25 2.17 -1.98 -12.69
CA ARG A 25 3.03 -2.90 -13.45
C ARG A 25 3.58 -4.01 -12.57
N LEU A 26 3.70 -5.21 -13.13
CA LEU A 26 4.43 -6.34 -12.55
C LEU A 26 5.57 -6.75 -13.46
N SER A 27 6.74 -6.95 -12.86
CA SER A 27 7.92 -7.49 -13.54
C SER A 27 8.35 -8.83 -12.96
N SER A 28 8.84 -9.73 -13.82
CA SER A 28 9.52 -10.97 -13.42
C SER A 28 10.87 -10.67 -12.76
N ALA A 29 11.48 -11.70 -12.16
CA ALA A 29 12.86 -11.66 -11.67
C ALA A 29 13.88 -11.34 -12.78
N ASP A 30 13.57 -11.71 -14.02
CA ASP A 30 14.41 -11.46 -15.20
C ASP A 30 14.25 -10.05 -15.78
N GLY A 31 13.35 -9.23 -15.21
CA GLY A 31 13.07 -7.87 -15.67
C GLY A 31 11.96 -7.75 -16.72
N ASP A 32 11.43 -8.87 -17.21
CA ASP A 32 10.31 -8.87 -18.16
C ASP A 32 9.03 -8.32 -17.55
N ILE A 33 8.33 -7.47 -18.29
CA ILE A 33 6.99 -7.01 -17.92
C ILE A 33 6.00 -8.16 -18.18
N VAL A 34 5.32 -8.58 -17.13
CA VAL A 34 4.34 -9.67 -17.16
C VAL A 34 2.90 -9.17 -17.01
N TRP A 35 2.72 -7.98 -16.47
CA TRP A 35 1.41 -7.33 -16.40
C TRP A 35 1.58 -5.82 -16.32
N GLU A 36 0.74 -5.09 -17.04
CA GLU A 36 0.72 -3.62 -17.03
C GLU A 36 -0.68 -3.09 -17.37
N THR A 37 -1.15 -2.12 -16.59
CA THR A 37 -2.47 -1.52 -16.75
C THR A 37 -2.45 -0.01 -16.49
N HIS A 38 -3.40 0.69 -17.10
CA HIS A 38 -3.67 2.09 -16.83
C HIS A 38 -5.02 2.24 -16.12
N TYR A 39 -5.04 3.03 -15.04
CA TYR A 39 -6.23 3.24 -14.24
C TYR A 39 -6.86 4.61 -14.47
N SER A 40 -8.18 4.63 -14.38
CA SER A 40 -9.00 5.83 -14.21
C SER A 40 -8.81 6.44 -12.82
N VAL A 41 -9.33 7.65 -12.63
CA VAL A 41 -9.23 8.42 -11.38
C VAL A 41 -9.80 7.66 -10.17
N ALA A 42 -10.89 6.91 -10.37
CA ALA A 42 -11.55 6.13 -9.32
C ALA A 42 -10.98 4.71 -9.15
N GLY A 43 -10.00 4.32 -9.97
CA GLY A 43 -9.34 3.02 -9.90
C GLY A 43 -9.94 1.97 -10.84
N GLY A 44 -10.75 2.37 -11.83
CA GLY A 44 -11.17 1.51 -12.94
C GLY A 44 -10.04 1.26 -13.90
N ILE A 45 -10.06 0.15 -14.63
CA ILE A 45 -9.04 -0.12 -15.66
C ILE A 45 -9.54 0.49 -16.97
N ASP A 46 -8.77 1.44 -17.51
CA ASP A 46 -9.08 2.05 -18.82
C ASP A 46 -8.58 1.15 -19.95
N TRP A 47 -7.32 0.70 -19.86
CA TRP A 47 -6.75 -0.32 -20.76
C TRP A 47 -5.63 -1.13 -20.08
N VAL A 48 -5.39 -2.32 -20.64
CA VAL A 48 -4.34 -3.24 -20.20
C VAL A 48 -3.32 -3.37 -21.33
N GLU A 49 -2.08 -2.98 -21.07
CA GLU A 49 -0.99 -3.00 -22.04
C GLU A 49 -0.40 -4.42 -22.16
N THR A 50 -0.25 -5.11 -21.03
CA THR A 50 0.30 -6.47 -20.99
C THR A 50 -0.45 -7.31 -19.95
N ARG A 51 -0.79 -8.55 -20.30
CA ARG A 51 -1.50 -9.49 -19.42
C ARG A 51 -1.00 -10.92 -19.61
N LYS A 52 0.24 -11.20 -19.20
CA LYS A 52 0.81 -12.56 -19.19
C LYS A 52 0.45 -13.33 -17.91
N VAL A 53 0.17 -12.61 -16.82
CA VAL A 53 -0.24 -13.16 -15.52
C VAL A 53 -1.52 -12.45 -15.08
N GLU A 54 -2.42 -13.20 -14.45
CA GLU A 54 -3.61 -12.66 -13.82
C GLU A 54 -3.26 -11.97 -12.51
N GLN A 55 -3.66 -10.70 -12.38
CA GLN A 55 -3.42 -9.89 -11.21
C GLN A 55 -4.74 -9.35 -10.68
N ALA A 56 -5.13 -9.78 -9.48
CA ALA A 56 -6.42 -9.43 -8.88
C ALA A 56 -6.35 -8.27 -7.88
N ILE A 57 -5.18 -7.90 -7.36
CA ILE A 57 -5.08 -6.74 -6.45
C ILE A 57 -5.28 -5.45 -7.24
N ARG A 58 -6.08 -4.57 -6.65
CA ARG A 58 -6.45 -3.24 -7.17
C ARG A 58 -6.03 -2.16 -6.18
N LEU A 59 -6.55 -0.97 -6.41
CA LEU A 59 -6.34 0.21 -5.59
C LEU A 59 -6.45 -0.08 -4.08
N GLN A 60 -5.41 0.32 -3.33
CA GLN A 60 -5.38 0.24 -1.86
C GLN A 60 -5.63 -1.15 -1.27
N GLY A 61 -5.35 -2.22 -2.01
CA GLY A 61 -5.49 -3.60 -1.54
C GLY A 61 -6.87 -4.21 -1.75
N GLN A 62 -7.72 -3.56 -2.56
CA GLN A 62 -8.97 -4.15 -3.06
C GLN A 62 -8.70 -5.41 -3.87
N TYR A 63 -9.66 -6.33 -3.88
CA TYR A 63 -9.60 -7.55 -4.70
C TYR A 63 -10.60 -7.46 -5.85
N TYR A 64 -10.14 -7.67 -7.08
CA TYR A 64 -11.01 -7.73 -8.24
C TYR A 64 -11.77 -9.05 -8.27
N ASP A 65 -13.09 -8.94 -8.27
CA ASP A 65 -14.00 -10.07 -8.45
C ASP A 65 -14.38 -10.18 -9.93
N ALA A 66 -13.95 -11.26 -10.57
CA ALA A 66 -14.16 -11.50 -11.99
C ALA A 66 -15.62 -11.84 -12.33
N GLU A 67 -16.41 -12.35 -11.36
CA GLU A 67 -17.82 -12.70 -11.60
C GLU A 67 -18.70 -11.46 -11.69
N SER A 68 -18.47 -10.50 -10.79
CA SER A 68 -19.25 -9.26 -10.71
C SER A 68 -18.63 -8.07 -11.43
N ASN A 69 -17.34 -8.14 -11.80
CA ASN A 69 -16.53 -7.01 -12.27
C ASN A 69 -16.38 -5.87 -11.25
N LEU A 70 -16.59 -6.15 -9.97
CA LEU A 70 -16.49 -5.18 -8.89
C LEU A 70 -15.24 -5.41 -8.05
N HIS A 71 -14.89 -4.40 -7.26
CA HIS A 71 -13.77 -4.48 -6.34
C HIS A 71 -14.28 -4.82 -4.94
N TYR A 72 -13.96 -6.01 -4.48
CA TYR A 72 -14.28 -6.45 -3.13
C TYR A 72 -13.38 -5.76 -2.11
N ASN A 73 -14.03 -5.14 -1.14
CA ASN A 73 -13.44 -4.33 -0.10
C ASN A 73 -13.97 -4.80 1.26
N ARG A 74 -13.63 -6.05 1.62
CA ARG A 74 -13.95 -6.79 2.86
C ARG A 74 -15.42 -6.82 3.30
N TYR A 75 -16.05 -5.69 3.59
CA TYR A 75 -17.48 -5.63 3.94
C TYR A 75 -18.36 -5.07 2.81
N ARG A 76 -17.78 -4.51 1.74
CA ARG A 76 -18.53 -3.90 0.64
C ARG A 76 -17.92 -4.17 -0.72
N TYR A 77 -18.75 -4.10 -1.76
CA TYR A 77 -18.32 -4.08 -3.16
C TYR A 77 -18.27 -2.65 -3.68
N PHE A 78 -17.13 -2.29 -4.27
CA PHE A 78 -16.84 -0.99 -4.83
C PHE A 78 -16.92 -1.07 -6.36
N ASP A 79 -17.67 -0.14 -6.96
CA ASP A 79 -17.71 0.04 -8.40
C ASP A 79 -16.67 1.09 -8.80
N PRO A 80 -15.62 0.68 -9.53
CA PRO A 80 -14.55 1.58 -9.92
C PRO A 80 -14.90 2.53 -11.06
N TYR A 81 -15.99 2.29 -11.79
CA TYR A 81 -16.43 3.19 -12.86
C TYR A 81 -17.19 4.39 -12.31
N THR A 82 -18.06 4.16 -11.32
CA THR A 82 -18.79 5.24 -10.64
C THR A 82 -18.03 5.85 -9.47
N GLY A 83 -17.04 5.13 -8.90
CA GLY A 83 -16.27 5.57 -7.76
C GLY A 83 -17.01 5.47 -6.42
N HIS A 84 -18.03 4.62 -6.33
CA HIS A 84 -18.88 4.47 -5.15
C HIS A 84 -19.05 3.00 -4.76
N PHE A 85 -19.47 2.75 -3.52
CA PHE A 85 -19.94 1.45 -3.10
C PHE A 85 -21.34 1.19 -3.66
N ILE A 86 -21.61 -0.05 -4.07
CA ILE A 86 -22.94 -0.45 -4.57
C ILE A 86 -23.94 -0.64 -3.44
N SER A 87 -23.46 -0.93 -2.23
CA SER A 87 -24.26 -1.24 -1.05
C SER A 87 -24.09 -0.16 0.02
N GLN A 88 -25.16 0.06 0.79
CA GLN A 88 -25.11 0.97 1.93
C GLN A 88 -24.12 0.48 2.99
N ASP A 89 -23.42 1.41 3.65
CA ASP A 89 -22.55 1.13 4.79
C ASP A 89 -23.33 0.44 5.93
N PRO A 90 -22.89 -0.75 6.40
CA PRO A 90 -23.48 -1.42 7.55
C PRO A 90 -23.47 -0.59 8.84
N ILE A 91 -22.53 0.34 8.99
CA ILE A 91 -22.50 1.25 10.16
C ILE A 91 -23.33 2.53 9.95
N GLY A 92 -23.98 2.66 8.80
CA GLY A 92 -24.82 3.79 8.43
C GLY A 92 -24.09 5.13 8.49
N LEU A 93 -24.76 6.14 9.05
CA LEU A 93 -24.24 7.52 9.12
C LEU A 93 -23.02 7.69 10.03
N LEU A 94 -22.64 6.66 10.81
CA LEU A 94 -21.43 6.70 11.63
C LEU A 94 -20.14 6.64 10.80
N GLY A 95 -20.22 6.12 9.57
CA GLY A 95 -19.13 6.09 8.59
C GLY A 95 -18.94 7.41 7.85
N GLY A 96 -20.00 8.22 7.77
CA GLY A 96 -20.04 9.51 7.09
C GLY A 96 -21.46 9.87 6.66
N LEU A 97 -21.64 11.10 6.17
CA LEU A 97 -22.94 11.57 5.67
C LEU A 97 -23.37 10.85 4.39
N ASN A 98 -22.41 10.48 3.54
CA ASN A 98 -22.67 9.70 2.33
C ASN A 98 -22.35 8.23 2.58
N VAL A 99 -23.41 7.42 2.58
CA VAL A 99 -23.40 5.99 2.94
C VAL A 99 -22.79 5.11 1.84
N PHE A 100 -22.66 5.64 0.61
CA PHE A 100 -22.07 4.96 -0.55
C PHE A 100 -20.66 5.45 -0.88
N GLU A 101 -20.14 6.44 -0.15
CA GLU A 101 -18.86 7.07 -0.49
C GLU A 101 -17.66 6.21 -0.05
N PHE A 102 -16.68 6.06 -0.94
CA PHE A 102 -15.37 5.52 -0.57
C PHE A 102 -14.55 6.53 0.24
N GLY A 103 -14.45 7.76 -0.25
CA GLY A 103 -13.87 8.89 0.45
C GLY A 103 -13.68 10.10 -0.46
N PRO A 104 -13.24 11.25 0.09
CA PRO A 104 -13.15 12.50 -0.67
C PRO A 104 -12.19 12.43 -1.86
N ASN A 105 -11.13 11.61 -1.73
CA ASN A 105 -10.19 11.31 -2.81
C ASN A 105 -9.37 10.06 -2.50
N THR A 106 -8.86 9.45 -3.54
CA THR A 106 -8.06 8.22 -3.49
C THR A 106 -6.59 8.44 -3.08
N PHE A 107 -6.10 9.67 -3.21
CA PHE A 107 -4.69 9.99 -2.90
C PHE A 107 -4.43 10.08 -1.40
N GLY A 108 -5.30 10.78 -0.68
CA GLY A 108 -5.12 11.10 0.75
C GLY A 108 -5.99 10.27 1.70
N TRP A 109 -6.93 9.49 1.20
CA TRP A 109 -7.81 8.65 2.02
C TRP A 109 -7.74 7.18 1.65
N ILE A 110 -7.98 6.34 2.63
CA ILE A 110 -8.06 4.88 2.52
C ILE A 110 -9.18 4.33 3.38
N ASP A 111 -9.90 3.32 2.91
CA ASP A 111 -10.86 2.56 3.71
C ASP A 111 -10.42 1.08 3.80
N PRO A 112 -9.58 0.72 4.79
CA PRO A 112 -9.01 -0.63 4.89
C PRO A 112 -10.03 -1.75 5.14
N LEU A 113 -11.22 -1.39 5.65
CA LEU A 113 -12.27 -2.36 5.97
C LEU A 113 -13.46 -2.24 5.02
N GLY A 114 -13.61 -1.14 4.29
CA GLY A 114 -14.87 -0.85 3.59
C GLY A 114 -15.97 -0.47 4.58
N LEU A 115 -15.66 0.28 5.65
CA LEU A 115 -16.65 0.77 6.63
C LEU A 115 -16.39 2.23 7.04
N LYS A 116 -15.13 2.65 7.06
CA LYS A 116 -14.80 4.01 7.50
C LYS A 116 -13.50 4.45 6.89
N LYS A 117 -13.60 5.50 6.07
CA LYS A 117 -12.46 6.20 5.49
C LYS A 117 -11.54 6.78 6.57
N LYS A 118 -10.25 6.60 6.37
CA LYS A 118 -9.15 7.10 7.18
C LYS A 118 -8.23 7.92 6.29
N LYS A 119 -7.73 9.05 6.79
CA LYS A 119 -6.66 9.76 6.09
C LYS A 119 -5.41 8.90 6.10
N LYS A 120 -4.71 8.79 4.97
CA LYS A 120 -3.34 8.28 4.96
C LYS A 120 -2.53 9.14 5.93
N CYS A 121 -1.85 8.52 6.89
CA CYS A 121 -1.12 9.28 7.90
C CYS A 121 -0.06 10.14 7.21
N ALA A 122 -0.07 11.45 7.45
CA ALA A 122 1.16 12.21 7.34
C ALA A 122 2.18 11.54 8.28
N SER A 123 3.43 11.40 7.83
CA SER A 123 4.51 10.76 8.59
C SER A 123 4.44 11.15 10.07
N PRO A 124 4.77 10.24 11.01
CA PRO A 124 4.73 10.58 12.42
C PRO A 124 5.58 11.83 12.58
N ARG A 125 4.96 12.93 13.00
CA ARG A 125 5.67 14.15 13.34
C ARG A 125 6.65 13.74 14.42
N TRP A 126 7.90 13.52 14.03
CA TRP A 126 8.99 13.22 14.94
C TRP A 126 8.95 14.32 15.99
N LYS A 127 8.43 14.00 17.18
CA LYS A 127 8.46 14.93 18.29
C LYS A 127 9.94 15.07 18.59
N SER A 128 10.53 16.17 18.12
CA SER A 128 11.88 16.55 18.49
C SER A 128 11.98 16.44 20.01
N ARG A 129 12.86 15.53 20.41
CA ARG A 129 13.22 15.16 21.78
C ARG A 129 12.99 16.33 22.74
N ARG A 130 12.16 16.13 23.77
CA ARG A 130 12.02 17.06 24.90
C ARG A 130 13.43 17.45 25.36
N ARG A 131 13.79 18.73 25.26
CA ARG A 131 14.97 19.29 25.92
C ARG A 131 14.76 19.11 27.42
N PHE A 132 15.49 18.18 28.02
CA PHE A 132 15.65 18.19 29.48
C PHE A 132 16.48 19.43 29.81
N SER A 133 15.89 20.34 30.60
CA SER A 133 16.60 21.48 31.17
C SER A 133 17.70 20.96 32.08
N ALA A 134 18.93 21.39 31.82
CA ALA A 134 20.08 21.11 32.67
C ALA A 134 19.81 21.69 34.07
N GLY A 135 19.66 20.79 35.03
CA GLY A 135 19.46 21.09 36.43
C GLY A 135 19.85 19.87 37.24
N ASP A 136 21.01 20.00 37.87
CA ASP A 136 21.52 19.18 38.96
C ASP A 136 22.30 17.89 38.62
N SER A 137 23.09 17.48 39.60
CA SER A 137 24.52 17.26 39.49
C SER A 137 24.95 15.80 39.62
N GLY A 138 26.10 15.48 39.02
CA GLY A 138 26.97 14.37 39.43
C GLY A 138 26.66 13.00 38.80
N LEU A 139 27.57 12.54 37.93
CA LEU A 139 28.30 11.27 38.08
C LEU A 139 29.26 11.05 36.90
N LYS A 140 30.42 10.48 37.24
CA LYS A 140 31.69 10.52 36.52
C LYS A 140 31.70 9.64 35.25
N GLY A 141 32.47 10.09 34.25
CA GLY A 141 32.54 9.50 32.93
C GLY A 141 33.11 8.08 32.86
N SER A 142 32.67 7.36 31.84
CA SER A 142 33.35 6.21 31.26
C SER A 142 33.51 6.46 29.76
N ARG A 143 34.73 6.22 29.26
CA ARG A 143 35.19 6.53 27.90
C ARG A 143 34.47 5.65 26.86
N ALA A 144 34.17 6.24 25.70
CA ALA A 144 33.65 5.52 24.53
C ALA A 144 34.70 4.52 23.98
N PRO A 145 34.28 3.35 23.45
CA PRO A 145 35.20 2.44 22.79
C PRO A 145 35.50 2.93 21.36
N THR A 146 36.78 3.07 21.05
CA THR A 146 37.31 3.38 19.72
C THR A 146 37.27 2.13 18.85
N PHE A 147 36.67 2.20 17.66
CA PHE A 147 36.68 1.11 16.68
C PHE A 147 37.98 1.16 15.86
N GLN A 148 38.80 0.11 15.91
CA GLN A 148 39.92 -0.08 14.99
C GLN A 148 39.46 -0.85 13.74
N SER A 149 39.75 -0.29 12.56
CA SER A 149 39.56 -0.94 11.26
C SER A 149 40.70 -1.93 11.02
N VAL A 150 40.38 -3.21 10.78
CA VAL A 150 41.34 -4.22 10.33
C VAL A 150 41.16 -4.41 8.84
N ALA A 151 42.08 -3.88 8.04
CA ALA A 151 42.20 -4.19 6.62
C ALA A 151 43.09 -5.42 6.45
N SER A 152 42.52 -6.56 6.04
CA SER A 152 43.29 -7.71 5.58
C SER A 152 43.51 -7.63 4.07
N ARG A 153 44.76 -7.43 3.66
CA ARG A 153 45.24 -7.75 2.31
C ARG A 153 45.41 -9.27 2.22
N VAL A 154 44.90 -9.87 1.15
CA VAL A 154 45.29 -11.21 0.71
C VAL A 154 46.05 -11.04 -0.60
N SER A 155 47.24 -11.66 -0.63
CA SER A 155 48.18 -11.72 -1.76
C SER A 155 47.69 -12.61 -2.89
#